data_AF-A0A258LK78-F1
#
_entry.id   AF-A0A258LK78-F1
#
_cell.length_a   1.000
_cell.length_b   1.000
_cell.length_c   1.000
_cell.angle_alpha   90.00
_cell.angle_beta   90.00
_cell.angle_gamma   90.00
#
_symmetry.space_group_name_H-M   'P 1'
#
loop_
_entity.id
_entity.type
_entity.pdbx_description
1 polymer ?
#
loop_
_entity_poly.entity_id
_entity_poly.type
_entity_poly.pdbx_seq_one_letter_code
_entity_poly.pdbx_strand_id
1 'polypeptide(L)'
;MHSEAFRWDSSEPLMLRRVRPEHNERRFYALSVTADLFGNAVLMRYWGRIGTGGKQREELHGDFASASASLQLLARKRRRRGYVAFVVG
;
A
#
# COMPACT_ATOMS: atom_id res chain seq x y z
N MET A 1 24.33 -18.63 11.40
CA MET A 1 23.74 -18.93 10.08
C MET A 1 22.74 -17.83 9.77
N HIS A 2 23.19 -16.82 9.04
CA HIS A 2 22.33 -15.76 8.52
C HIS A 2 21.56 -16.35 7.34
N SER A 3 20.32 -16.76 7.57
CA SER A 3 19.42 -17.15 6.50
C SER A 3 19.06 -15.89 5.72
N GLU A 4 19.52 -15.83 4.49
CA GLU A 4 19.16 -14.83 3.48
C GLU A 4 17.64 -14.63 3.50
N ALA A 5 17.22 -13.39 3.76
CA ALA A 5 15.83 -12.98 3.75
C ALA A 5 15.22 -13.38 2.39
N PHE A 6 14.43 -14.45 2.46
CA PHE A 6 13.54 -14.98 1.44
C PHE A 6 12.98 -13.82 0.60
N ARG A 7 13.36 -13.80 -0.68
CA ARG A 7 13.02 -12.77 -1.67
C ARG A 7 11.59 -12.25 -1.47
N TRP A 8 11.50 -11.00 -1.03
CA TRP A 8 10.29 -10.21 -0.89
C TRP A 8 9.38 -10.36 -2.11
N ASP A 9 8.09 -10.59 -1.84
CA ASP A 9 7.00 -10.45 -2.80
C ASP A 9 7.26 -9.27 -3.76
N SER A 10 7.58 -9.59 -5.01
CA SER A 10 8.03 -8.63 -6.03
C SER A 10 6.83 -7.97 -6.74
N SER A 11 5.74 -7.70 -6.01
CA SER A 11 4.71 -6.79 -6.48
C SER A 11 5.00 -5.39 -5.94
N GLU A 12 5.49 -4.51 -6.81
CA GLU A 12 5.68 -3.10 -6.47
C GLU A 12 4.37 -2.53 -5.88
N PRO A 13 4.41 -1.86 -4.71
CA PRO A 13 3.21 -1.34 -4.11
C PRO A 13 2.51 -0.36 -5.04
N LEU A 14 1.18 -0.38 -5.04
CA LEU A 14 0.40 0.66 -5.71
C LEU A 14 0.57 1.98 -4.94
N MET A 15 1.36 2.88 -5.53
CA MET A 15 1.66 4.18 -4.98
C MET A 15 0.64 5.23 -5.45
N LEU A 16 0.03 5.91 -4.49
CA LEU A 16 -0.95 6.97 -4.70
C LEU A 16 -0.55 8.23 -3.94
N ARG A 17 -0.66 9.41 -4.57
CA ARG A 17 -0.39 10.71 -3.91
C ARG A 17 -1.52 11.68 -4.09
N ARG A 18 -1.66 12.60 -3.14
CA ARG A 18 -2.52 13.79 -3.25
C ARG A 18 -1.70 15.00 -2.80
N VAL A 19 -1.53 15.94 -3.71
CA VAL A 19 -0.81 17.19 -3.49
C VAL A 19 -1.76 18.34 -3.83
N ARG A 20 -2.02 19.20 -2.84
CA ARG A 20 -2.84 20.42 -2.95
C ARG A 20 -2.09 21.56 -2.26
N PRO A 21 -1.22 22.29 -2.99
CA PRO A 21 -0.39 23.35 -2.41
C PRO A 21 -1.20 24.41 -1.68
N GLU A 22 -2.34 24.78 -2.23
CA GLU A 22 -3.27 25.77 -1.69
C GLU A 22 -3.90 25.36 -0.33
N HIS A 23 -3.79 24.08 0.04
CA HIS A 23 -4.25 23.53 1.31
C HIS A 23 -3.11 23.02 2.21
N ASN A 24 -1.84 23.28 1.87
CA ASN A 24 -0.66 22.67 2.51
C ASN A 24 -0.83 21.14 2.67
N GLU A 25 -1.36 20.49 1.63
CA GLU A 25 -1.62 19.06 1.64
C GLU A 25 -0.62 18.35 0.74
N ARG A 26 0.20 17.48 1.34
CA ARG A 26 1.14 16.61 0.63
C ARG A 26 1.07 15.23 1.27
N ARG A 27 0.27 14.33 0.72
CA ARG A 27 -0.02 13.01 1.29
C ARG A 27 0.28 11.89 0.30
N PHE A 28 0.66 10.74 0.85
CA PHE A 28 0.81 9.51 0.09
C PHE A 28 -0.07 8.39 0.68
N TYR A 29 -0.31 7.37 -0.14
CA TYR A 29 -0.96 6.12 0.19
C TYR A 29 -0.28 5.02 -0.62
N ALA A 30 0.21 3.99 0.04
CA ALA A 30 0.81 2.79 -0.55
C ALA A 30 -0.02 1.57 -0.17
N LEU A 31 -0.21 0.66 -1.13
CA LEU A 31 -0.98 -0.57 -0.99
C LEU A 31 -0.21 -1.73 -1.63
N SER A 32 -0.02 -2.83 -0.91
CA SER A 32 0.51 -4.08 -1.47
C SER A 32 -0.17 -5.29 -0.84
N VAL A 33 -0.08 -6.45 -1.49
CA VAL A 33 -0.60 -7.72 -0.97
C VAL A 33 0.56 -8.70 -0.92
N THR A 34 0.94 -9.14 0.28
CA THR A 34 1.99 -10.14 0.50
C THR A 34 1.40 -11.44 1.05
N ALA A 35 2.13 -12.55 0.93
CA ALA A 35 1.88 -13.72 1.78
C ALA A 35 2.39 -13.45 3.20
N ASP A 36 1.74 -14.03 4.21
CA ASP A 36 2.34 -14.25 5.53
C ASP A 36 3.16 -15.57 5.56
N LEU A 37 3.73 -15.88 6.73
CA LEU A 37 4.52 -17.11 6.94
C LEU A 37 3.72 -18.42 6.80
N PHE A 38 2.39 -18.34 6.78
CA PHE A 38 1.48 -19.49 6.71
C PHE A 38 0.75 -19.57 5.36
N GLY A 39 1.09 -18.69 4.40
CA GLY A 39 0.48 -18.65 3.08
C GLY A 39 -0.87 -17.92 3.02
N ASN A 40 -1.32 -17.25 4.09
CA ASN A 40 -2.46 -16.34 4.02
C ASN A 40 -2.05 -15.04 3.32
N ALA A 41 -3.03 -14.33 2.76
CA ALA A 41 -2.77 -13.05 2.13
C ALA A 41 -2.93 -11.90 3.13
N VAL A 42 -1.98 -10.98 3.13
CA VAL A 42 -1.96 -9.77 3.96
C VAL A 42 -1.96 -8.54 3.07
N LEU A 43 -2.99 -7.72 3.19
CA LEU A 43 -3.04 -6.40 2.58
C LEU A 43 -2.30 -5.40 3.48
N MET A 44 -1.15 -4.93 2.99
CA MET A 44 -0.36 -3.89 3.62
C MET A 44 -0.83 -2.51 3.18
N ARG A 45 -1.02 -1.60 4.14
CA ARG A 45 -1.46 -0.22 3.91
C ARG A 45 -0.49 0.72 4.59
N TYR A 46 0.15 1.61 3.86
CA TYR A 46 1.02 2.65 4.42
C TYR A 46 0.57 4.02 3.95
N TRP A 47 0.42 5.00 4.84
CA TRP A 47 -0.09 6.32 4.48
C TRP A 47 0.46 7.41 5.39
N GLY A 48 0.59 8.63 4.87
CA GLY A 48 1.19 9.70 5.66
C GLY A 48 1.28 11.02 4.91
N ARG A 49 1.91 12.00 5.56
CA ARG A 49 2.41 13.18 4.86
C ARG A 49 3.71 12.79 4.16
N ILE A 50 3.94 13.32 2.96
CA ILE A 50 5.20 13.09 2.24
C ILE A 50 6.33 13.70 3.07
N GLY A 51 7.40 12.94 3.29
CA GLY A 51 8.54 13.33 4.13
C GLY A 51 8.39 13.01 5.63
N THR A 52 7.39 12.22 6.03
CA THR A 52 7.24 11.74 7.43
C THR A 52 7.14 10.21 7.49
N GLY A 53 7.32 9.64 8.67
CA GLY A 53 7.24 8.18 8.91
C GLY A 53 5.84 7.56 8.77
N GLY A 54 4.82 8.33 8.38
CA GLY A 54 3.48 7.83 8.10
C GLY A 54 2.82 6.99 9.22
N LYS A 55 1.90 6.12 8.81
CA LYS A 55 1.21 5.10 9.60
C LYS A 55 1.00 3.87 8.73
N GLN A 56 1.09 2.69 9.34
CA GLN A 56 0.85 1.43 8.67
C GLN A 56 -0.33 0.66 9.28
N ARG A 57 -0.96 -0.22 8.48
CA ARG A 57 -1.95 -1.19 8.93
C ARG A 57 -1.96 -2.40 8.01
N GLU A 58 -2.19 -3.54 8.62
CA GLU A 58 -2.32 -4.84 7.99
C GLU A 58 -3.79 -5.28 8.03
N GLU A 59 -4.21 -6.00 7.01
CA GLU A 59 -5.55 -6.59 6.89
C GLU A 59 -5.39 -8.01 6.37
N LEU A 60 -5.79 -9.00 7.18
CA LEU A 60 -5.68 -10.42 6.83
C LEU A 60 -6.83 -10.84 5.92
N HIS A 61 -6.51 -11.69 4.96
CA HIS A 61 -7.42 -12.25 3.98
C HIS A 61 -7.17 -13.75 3.82
N GLY A 62 -8.24 -14.50 3.51
CA GLY A 62 -8.14 -15.94 3.32
C GLY A 62 -7.38 -16.33 2.05
N ASP A 63 -7.28 -15.43 1.07
CA ASP A 63 -6.56 -15.66 -0.18
C ASP A 63 -6.10 -14.34 -0.84
N PHE A 64 -5.20 -14.44 -1.82
CA PHE A 64 -4.69 -13.29 -2.57
C PHE A 64 -5.76 -12.59 -3.41
N ALA A 65 -6.78 -13.30 -3.85
CA ALA A 65 -7.84 -12.74 -4.70
C ALA A 65 -8.70 -11.74 -3.91
N SER A 66 -9.11 -12.11 -2.70
CA SER A 66 -9.86 -11.27 -1.77
C SER A 66 -9.03 -10.09 -1.27
N ALA A 67 -7.74 -10.29 -0.95
CA ALA A 67 -6.83 -9.19 -0.62
C ALA A 67 -6.67 -8.20 -1.79
N SER A 68 -6.49 -8.71 -3.01
CA SER A 68 -6.40 -7.90 -4.22
C SER A 68 -7.68 -7.14 -4.52
N ALA A 69 -8.85 -7.76 -4.30
CA ALA A 69 -10.13 -7.08 -4.42
C ALA A 69 -10.27 -5.93 -3.42
N SER A 70 -9.90 -6.15 -2.15
CA SER A 70 -9.86 -5.10 -1.11
C SER A 70 -8.89 -3.97 -1.46
N LEU A 71 -7.69 -4.29 -1.97
CA LEU A 71 -6.74 -3.31 -2.48
C LEU A 71 -7.37 -2.43 -3.57
N GLN A 72 -8.03 -3.04 -4.55
CA GLN A 72 -8.66 -2.30 -5.65
C GLN A 72 -9.82 -1.42 -5.17
N LEU A 73 -10.61 -1.89 -4.21
CA LEU A 73 -11.67 -1.09 -3.58
C LEU A 73 -11.10 0.13 -2.85
N LEU A 74 -10.02 -0.05 -2.07
CA LEU A 74 -9.32 1.05 -1.42
C LEU A 74 -8.73 2.03 -2.43
N ALA A 75 -8.07 1.54 -3.48
CA ALA A 75 -7.51 2.37 -4.53
C ALA A 75 -8.59 3.24 -5.21
N ARG A 76 -9.72 2.64 -5.59
CA ARG A 76 -10.89 3.35 -6.14
C ARG A 76 -11.41 4.41 -5.16
N LYS A 77 -11.54 4.08 -3.88
CA LYS A 77 -11.97 5.03 -2.84
C LYS A 77 -11.01 6.21 -2.69
N ARG A 78 -9.70 5.97 -2.78
CA ARG A 78 -8.69 7.05 -2.70
C ARG A 78 -8.67 7.90 -3.96
N ARG A 79 -8.82 7.30 -5.15
CA ARG A 79 -8.96 8.03 -6.43
C ARG A 79 -10.14 8.99 -6.42
N ARG A 80 -11.31 8.57 -5.91
CA ARG A 80 -12.48 9.47 -5.71
C ARG A 80 -12.20 10.63 -4.76
N ARG A 81 -11.20 10.51 -3.88
CA ARG A 81 -10.73 11.57 -2.99
C ARG A 81 -9.61 12.40 -3.61
N GLY A 82 -9.33 12.27 -4.90
CA GLY A 82 -8.30 13.04 -5.61
C GLY A 82 -6.87 12.53 -5.41
N TYR A 83 -6.69 11.26 -5.02
CA TYR A 83 -5.38 10.63 -5.10
C TYR A 83 -5.11 10.14 -6.52
N VAL A 84 -3.89 10.34 -7.00
CA VAL A 84 -3.44 9.90 -8.33
C VAL A 84 -2.30 8.90 -8.20
N ALA A 85 -2.21 7.94 -9.12
CA ALA A 85 -1.09 7.01 -9.16
C ALA A 85 0.21 7.73 -9.50
N PHE A 86 1.32 7.27 -8.92
CA PHE A 86 2.66 7.73 -9.26
C PHE A 86 3.65 6.57 -9.14
N VAL A 87 4.80 6.69 -9.79
CA VAL A 87 5.91 5.75 -9.62
C VAL A 87 6.92 6.40 -8.68
N VAL A 88 7.50 5.62 -7.78
CA VAL A 88 8.67 6.04 -7.00
C VAL A 88 9.88 5.72 -7.87
N GLY A 89 10.61 6.76 -8.29
CA GLY A 89 11.90 6.63 -8.98
C GLY A 89 13.05 6.78 -8.02
#